data_AF-A0A371PU06-F1
#
_entry.id   AF-A0A371PU06-F1
#
_cell.length_a   1.000
_cell.length_b   1.000
_cell.length_c   1.000
_cell.angle_alpha   90.00
_cell.angle_beta   90.00
_cell.angle_gamma   90.00
#
_symmetry.space_group_name_H-M   'P 1'
#
loop_
_entity.id
_entity.type
_entity.pdbx_description
1 polymer ?
#
loop_
_entity_poly.entity_id
_entity_poly.type
_entity_poly.pdbx_seq_one_letter_code
_entity_poly.pdbx_strand_id
1 'polypeptide(L)'
;MQIMHATPDAPIADLAATWEEIRAEYYAGHDTDAVLACAHALAADPGGERAWLWTLGLLMTADYVALQSASDGTAATVLDALRATDRTLRRRPCTHETHPYEGDLDDELECLVSYLPLLGNGTPSGEDTDWTALAVASKEEWRCPRNVAGYARVAVDILAPGTTDGIPARLSTADQEEIQDLAALLHGCPTPGVSVSWTLSHYGAALAAARADAERAGLVVIVSALSWYAAGGLVTSPGPIDDLIAGLASVRAAAREARCAHGELGHPVLGNDPEDVITAGMRLKSPGGRRLHEERRAASGTGAPLDAWLCPVFVAGLARESLDRLRAARALQFGPLRAGR
;
A
#
# COMPACT_ATOMS: atom_id res chain seq x y z
N MET A 1 -27.71 -9.78 -6.40
CA MET A 1 -27.52 -8.74 -7.42
C MET A 1 -27.07 -9.47 -8.68
N GLN A 2 -27.69 -9.22 -9.84
CA GLN A 2 -27.38 -9.95 -11.06
C GLN A 2 -26.21 -9.22 -11.72
N ILE A 3 -25.03 -9.85 -11.78
CA ILE A 3 -23.81 -9.26 -12.33
C ILE A 3 -24.06 -8.97 -13.81
N MET A 4 -24.12 -7.69 -14.15
CA MET A 4 -24.21 -7.25 -15.53
C MET A 4 -22.80 -7.19 -16.08
N HIS A 5 -22.38 -8.24 -16.78
CA HIS A 5 -21.07 -8.30 -17.40
C HIS A 5 -20.97 -7.25 -18.52
N ALA A 6 -20.37 -6.10 -18.24
CA ALA A 6 -20.17 -5.05 -19.21
C ALA A 6 -19.19 -5.52 -20.30
N THR A 7 -19.66 -5.62 -21.54
CA THR A 7 -18.81 -5.92 -22.70
C THR A 7 -17.93 -4.71 -23.05
N PRO A 8 -16.81 -4.86 -23.77
CA PRO A 8 -15.95 -3.73 -24.17
C PRO A 8 -16.68 -2.60 -24.96
N ASP A 9 -17.79 -2.92 -25.60
CA ASP A 9 -18.64 -1.97 -26.33
C ASP A 9 -19.72 -1.29 -25.46
N ALA A 10 -19.77 -1.60 -24.16
CA ALA A 10 -20.71 -1.00 -23.23
C ALA A 10 -20.46 0.51 -23.06
N PRO A 11 -21.49 1.29 -22.70
CA PRO A 11 -21.32 2.67 -22.27
C PRO A 11 -20.25 2.82 -21.20
N ILE A 12 -19.50 3.93 -21.22
CA ILE A 12 -18.41 4.19 -20.26
C ILE A 12 -18.91 4.19 -18.81
N ALA A 13 -20.14 4.65 -18.57
CA ALA A 13 -20.75 4.61 -17.23
C ALA A 13 -20.94 3.18 -16.72
N ASP A 14 -21.34 2.25 -17.58
CA ASP A 14 -21.53 0.85 -17.20
C ASP A 14 -20.19 0.18 -16.92
N LEU A 15 -19.18 0.44 -17.76
CA LEU A 15 -17.80 -0.04 -17.54
C LEU A 15 -17.23 0.48 -16.22
N ALA A 16 -17.38 1.78 -15.95
CA ALA A 16 -16.90 2.41 -14.72
C ALA A 16 -17.57 1.82 -13.48
N ALA A 17 -18.89 1.59 -13.53
CA ALA A 17 -19.62 0.96 -12.44
C ALA A 17 -19.16 -0.49 -12.18
N THR A 18 -18.92 -1.28 -13.24
CA THR A 18 -18.38 -2.64 -13.10
C THR A 18 -16.99 -2.65 -12.48
N TRP A 19 -16.09 -1.76 -12.90
CA TRP A 19 -14.75 -1.67 -12.31
C TRP A 19 -14.78 -1.17 -10.87
N GLU A 20 -15.69 -0.26 -10.55
CA GLU A 20 -15.88 0.21 -9.18
C GLU A 20 -16.41 -0.90 -8.27
N GLU A 21 -17.34 -1.74 -8.75
CA GLU A 21 -17.82 -2.91 -7.99
C GLU A 21 -16.65 -3.88 -7.69
N ILE A 22 -15.82 -4.19 -8.69
CA ILE A 22 -14.62 -5.02 -8.51
C ILE A 22 -13.64 -4.37 -7.52
N ARG A 23 -13.45 -3.05 -7.61
CA ARG A 23 -12.57 -2.29 -6.71
C ARG A 23 -13.09 -2.26 -5.28
N ALA A 24 -14.39 -2.07 -5.08
CA ALA A 24 -15.00 -1.90 -3.75
C ALA A 24 -15.19 -3.25 -3.02
N GLU A 25 -15.43 -4.33 -3.77
CA GLU A 25 -15.72 -5.65 -3.21
C GLU A 25 -14.58 -6.66 -3.48
N TYR A 26 -13.34 -6.22 -3.69
CA TYR A 26 -12.21 -7.02 -4.19
C TYR A 26 -11.89 -8.35 -3.46
N TYR A 27 -12.45 -8.62 -2.27
CA TYR A 27 -12.40 -9.93 -1.59
C TYR A 27 -13.47 -10.94 -2.04
N ALA A 28 -14.53 -10.49 -2.71
CA ALA A 28 -15.54 -11.36 -3.28
C ALA A 28 -15.02 -11.96 -4.59
N GLY A 29 -15.48 -13.17 -4.92
CA GLY A 29 -15.15 -13.87 -6.16
C GLY A 29 -15.78 -13.17 -7.36
N HIS A 30 -15.24 -12.00 -7.72
CA HIS A 30 -15.69 -11.20 -8.85
C HIS A 30 -15.28 -11.82 -10.18
N ASP A 31 -15.93 -11.29 -11.22
CA ASP A 31 -15.73 -11.68 -12.59
C ASP A 31 -14.36 -11.25 -13.13
N THR A 32 -13.43 -12.19 -13.14
CA THR A 32 -12.13 -12.05 -13.80
C THR A 32 -12.27 -11.78 -15.30
N ASP A 33 -13.40 -12.15 -15.93
CA ASP A 33 -13.61 -11.94 -17.37
C ASP A 33 -13.68 -10.45 -17.71
N ALA A 34 -14.27 -9.61 -16.86
CA ALA A 34 -14.32 -8.15 -17.07
C ALA A 34 -12.92 -7.50 -17.07
N VAL A 35 -12.04 -7.95 -16.16
CA VAL A 35 -10.63 -7.51 -16.10
C VAL A 35 -9.88 -7.97 -17.35
N LEU A 36 -10.03 -9.24 -17.73
CA LEU A 36 -9.40 -9.79 -18.93
C LEU A 36 -9.89 -9.11 -20.21
N ALA A 37 -11.19 -8.82 -20.32
CA ALA A 37 -11.76 -8.07 -21.44
C ALA A 37 -11.15 -6.66 -21.56
N CYS A 38 -10.98 -5.96 -20.42
CA CYS A 38 -10.28 -4.68 -20.35
C CYS A 38 -8.82 -4.79 -20.81
N ALA A 39 -8.09 -5.80 -20.31
CA ALA A 39 -6.70 -6.05 -20.68
C ALA A 39 -6.53 -6.37 -22.17
N HIS A 40 -7.41 -7.19 -22.74
CA HIS A 40 -7.40 -7.53 -24.16
C HIS A 40 -7.74 -6.32 -25.04
N ALA A 41 -8.70 -5.48 -24.63
CA ALA A 41 -9.02 -4.25 -25.34
C ALA A 41 -7.84 -3.27 -25.36
N LEU A 42 -7.12 -3.13 -24.23
CA LEU A 42 -5.90 -2.31 -24.17
C LEU A 42 -4.77 -2.90 -25.01
N ALA A 43 -4.56 -4.22 -24.95
CA ALA A 43 -3.49 -4.90 -25.69
C ALA A 43 -3.70 -4.84 -27.21
N ALA A 44 -4.95 -4.81 -27.68
CA ALA A 44 -5.27 -4.70 -29.10
C ALA A 44 -4.88 -3.33 -29.70
N ASP A 45 -4.97 -2.25 -28.91
CA ASP A 45 -4.59 -0.90 -29.35
C ASP A 45 -3.98 -0.07 -28.18
N PRO A 46 -2.74 -0.37 -27.77
CA PRO A 46 -2.11 0.22 -26.57
C PRO A 46 -1.79 1.72 -26.71
N GLY A 47 -1.94 2.28 -27.91
CA GLY A 47 -1.72 3.70 -28.17
C GLY A 47 -2.93 4.40 -28.79
N GLY A 48 -4.09 3.74 -28.77
CA GLY A 48 -5.33 4.18 -29.39
C GLY A 48 -6.07 5.28 -28.65
N GLU A 49 -7.14 5.76 -29.26
CA GLU A 49 -8.00 6.82 -28.72
C GLU A 49 -8.67 6.42 -27.38
N ARG A 50 -8.96 5.12 -27.19
CA ARG A 50 -9.53 4.59 -25.94
C ARG A 50 -8.49 4.01 -24.97
N ALA A 51 -7.18 4.12 -25.24
CA ALA A 51 -6.15 3.57 -24.36
C ALA A 51 -6.23 4.16 -22.94
N TRP A 52 -6.62 5.43 -22.79
CA TRP A 52 -6.82 6.07 -21.48
C TRP A 52 -7.90 5.36 -20.66
N LEU A 53 -9.02 4.98 -21.29
CA LEU A 53 -10.15 4.36 -20.62
C LEU A 53 -9.76 2.99 -20.05
N TRP A 54 -9.15 2.15 -20.89
CA TRP A 54 -8.75 0.81 -20.47
C TRP A 54 -7.61 0.84 -19.46
N THR A 55 -6.68 1.79 -19.58
CA THR A 55 -5.61 1.95 -18.59
C THR A 55 -6.18 2.32 -17.22
N LEU A 56 -7.13 3.26 -17.16
CA LEU A 56 -7.80 3.63 -15.90
C LEU A 56 -8.65 2.49 -15.34
N GLY A 57 -9.34 1.72 -16.19
CA GLY A 57 -10.07 0.53 -15.73
C GLY A 57 -9.16 -0.54 -15.12
N LEU A 58 -8.00 -0.80 -15.72
CA LEU A 58 -7.00 -1.71 -15.16
C LEU A 58 -6.35 -1.16 -13.89
N LEU A 59 -6.21 0.16 -13.78
CA LEU A 59 -5.74 0.82 -12.56
C LEU A 59 -6.75 0.66 -11.41
N MET A 60 -8.04 0.91 -11.66
CA MET A 60 -9.12 0.73 -10.68
C MET A 60 -9.20 -0.71 -10.16
N THR A 61 -8.86 -1.69 -11.00
CA THR A 61 -8.96 -3.13 -10.67
C THR A 61 -7.61 -3.75 -10.27
N ALA A 62 -6.54 -2.95 -10.16
CA ALA A 62 -5.19 -3.47 -9.96
C ALA A 62 -5.04 -4.21 -8.62
N ASP A 63 -5.61 -3.70 -7.53
CA ASP A 63 -5.52 -4.34 -6.21
C ASP A 63 -6.28 -5.67 -6.17
N TYR A 64 -7.47 -5.73 -6.78
CA TYR A 64 -8.18 -7.00 -6.97
C TYR A 64 -7.28 -8.03 -7.65
N VAL A 65 -6.68 -7.67 -8.79
CA VAL A 65 -5.78 -8.58 -9.54
C VAL A 65 -4.54 -8.96 -8.73
N ALA A 66 -3.99 -8.06 -7.92
CA ALA A 66 -2.83 -8.32 -7.07
C ALA A 66 -3.13 -9.36 -5.97
N LEU A 67 -4.38 -9.44 -5.51
CA LEU A 67 -4.83 -10.35 -4.46
C LEU A 67 -5.27 -11.72 -5.01
N GLN A 68 -5.55 -11.83 -6.31
CA GLN A 68 -5.86 -13.11 -6.93
C GLN A 68 -4.64 -14.03 -6.99
N SER A 69 -4.89 -15.33 -6.84
CA SER A 69 -3.84 -16.35 -6.96
C SER A 69 -3.24 -16.33 -8.36
N ALA A 70 -1.92 -16.25 -8.46
CA ALA A 70 -1.17 -16.18 -9.73
C ALA A 70 -1.38 -17.35 -10.71
N SER A 71 -2.21 -18.34 -10.37
CA SER A 71 -2.42 -19.58 -11.11
C SER A 71 -3.28 -19.45 -12.37
N ASP A 72 -4.01 -18.35 -12.56
CA ASP A 72 -4.93 -18.18 -13.71
C ASP A 72 -4.32 -17.39 -14.89
N GLY A 73 -3.16 -16.74 -14.70
CA GLY A 73 -2.51 -15.93 -15.72
C GLY A 73 -3.09 -14.52 -15.91
N THR A 74 -4.07 -14.11 -15.09
CA THR A 74 -4.72 -12.79 -15.19
C THR A 74 -3.73 -11.67 -14.96
N ALA A 75 -2.96 -11.73 -13.86
CA ALA A 75 -1.95 -10.72 -13.54
C ALA A 75 -0.90 -10.57 -14.66
N ALA A 76 -0.47 -11.68 -15.28
CA ALA A 76 0.48 -11.64 -16.38
C ALA A 76 -0.10 -10.95 -17.61
N THR A 77 -1.35 -11.26 -17.96
CA THR A 77 -2.06 -10.64 -19.10
C THR A 77 -2.24 -9.12 -18.89
N VAL A 78 -2.65 -8.73 -17.69
CA VAL A 78 -2.81 -7.30 -17.31
C VAL A 78 -1.45 -6.58 -17.36
N LEU A 79 -0.40 -7.16 -16.78
CA LEU A 79 0.95 -6.59 -16.80
C LEU A 79 1.48 -6.39 -18.22
N ASP A 80 1.26 -7.35 -19.11
CA ASP A 80 1.71 -7.26 -20.50
C ASP A 80 1.00 -6.13 -21.27
N ALA A 81 -0.31 -5.97 -21.08
CA ALA A 81 -1.08 -4.88 -21.66
C ALA A 81 -0.60 -3.51 -21.17
N LEU A 82 -0.46 -3.32 -19.85
CA LEU A 82 0.01 -2.07 -19.25
C LEU A 82 1.44 -1.71 -19.70
N ARG A 83 2.34 -2.70 -19.76
CA ARG A 83 3.72 -2.50 -20.25
C ARG A 83 3.76 -2.19 -21.75
N ALA A 84 2.84 -2.71 -22.54
CA ALA A 84 2.72 -2.34 -23.96
C ALA A 84 2.28 -0.87 -24.10
N THR A 85 1.34 -0.44 -23.28
CA THR A 85 0.86 0.95 -23.22
C THR A 85 1.95 1.92 -22.78
N ASP A 86 2.67 1.67 -21.68
CA ASP A 86 3.80 2.51 -21.26
C ASP A 86 4.84 2.62 -22.38
N ARG A 87 5.28 1.49 -22.98
CA ARG A 87 6.25 1.52 -24.09
C ARG A 87 5.77 2.35 -25.29
N THR A 88 4.48 2.29 -25.60
CA THR A 88 3.89 2.96 -26.77
C THR A 88 3.71 4.46 -26.54
N LEU A 89 3.31 4.86 -25.33
CA LEU A 89 2.89 6.23 -25.03
C LEU A 89 3.96 7.06 -24.33
N ARG A 90 4.89 6.46 -23.56
CA ARG A 90 5.87 7.16 -22.71
C ARG A 90 6.72 8.20 -23.44
N ARG A 91 7.03 7.95 -24.72
CA ARG A 91 7.88 8.85 -25.54
C ARG A 91 7.08 9.78 -26.46
N ARG A 92 5.75 9.71 -26.44
CA ARG A 92 4.93 10.62 -27.23
C ARG A 92 4.96 12.01 -26.57
N PRO A 93 5.14 13.09 -27.35
CA PRO A 93 5.19 14.43 -26.81
C PRO A 93 3.82 14.85 -26.27
N CYS A 94 3.83 15.61 -25.18
CA CYS A 94 2.71 16.42 -24.69
C CYS A 94 3.25 17.79 -24.27
N THR A 95 2.38 18.78 -24.21
CA THR A 95 2.72 20.17 -23.83
C THR A 95 2.33 20.50 -22.39
N HIS A 96 1.77 19.53 -21.65
CA HIS A 96 1.33 19.72 -20.27
C HIS A 96 2.53 19.72 -19.33
N GLU A 97 2.52 20.65 -18.37
CA GLU A 97 3.58 20.80 -17.38
C GLU A 97 3.48 19.72 -16.29
N THR A 98 2.25 19.42 -15.87
CA THR A 98 1.91 18.44 -14.83
C THR A 98 0.98 17.37 -15.38
N HIS A 99 0.91 16.24 -14.68
CA HIS A 99 0.04 15.14 -15.06
C HIS A 99 -0.68 14.58 -13.84
N PRO A 100 -1.99 14.26 -13.92
CA PRO A 100 -2.74 13.67 -12.81
C PRO A 100 -2.05 12.49 -12.10
N TYR A 101 -1.40 11.57 -12.84
CA TYR A 101 -0.69 10.44 -12.22
C TYR A 101 0.45 10.83 -11.25
N GLU A 102 0.90 12.09 -11.28
CA GLU A 102 1.93 12.64 -10.40
C GLU A 102 1.36 13.13 -9.05
N GLY A 103 0.03 13.21 -8.92
CA GLY A 103 -0.70 13.68 -7.75
C GLY A 103 -1.00 12.59 -6.72
N ASP A 104 -1.98 12.89 -5.84
CA ASP A 104 -2.45 11.95 -4.82
C ASP A 104 -3.46 10.98 -5.43
N LEU A 105 -2.97 9.77 -5.74
CA LEU A 105 -3.73 8.76 -6.46
C LEU A 105 -4.93 8.24 -5.66
N ASP A 106 -4.84 8.17 -4.34
CA ASP A 106 -5.83 7.47 -3.53
C ASP A 106 -7.16 8.25 -3.52
N ASP A 107 -7.08 9.58 -3.30
CA ASP A 107 -8.23 10.50 -3.42
C ASP A 107 -8.80 10.50 -4.85
N GLU A 108 -7.93 10.41 -5.86
CA GLU A 108 -8.35 10.39 -7.27
C GLU A 108 -9.05 9.08 -7.65
N LEU A 109 -8.58 7.93 -7.14
CA LEU A 109 -9.14 6.60 -7.43
C LEU A 109 -10.58 6.48 -6.97
N GLU A 110 -10.91 7.00 -5.79
CA GLU A 110 -12.29 7.02 -5.27
C GLU A 110 -13.25 7.80 -6.18
N CYS A 111 -12.74 8.81 -6.87
CA CYS A 111 -13.56 9.66 -7.73
C CYS A 111 -13.62 9.18 -9.19
N LEU A 112 -12.79 8.22 -9.61
CA LEU A 112 -12.69 7.79 -11.01
C LEU A 112 -14.02 7.29 -11.60
N VAL A 113 -14.85 6.61 -10.80
CA VAL A 113 -16.17 6.14 -11.26
C VAL A 113 -17.04 7.29 -11.77
N SER A 114 -16.90 8.47 -11.16
CA SER A 114 -17.61 9.69 -11.56
C SER A 114 -16.89 10.42 -12.71
N TYR A 115 -15.56 10.34 -12.76
CA TYR A 115 -14.76 11.05 -13.78
C TYR A 115 -14.81 10.38 -15.15
N LEU A 116 -14.80 9.04 -15.21
CA LEU A 116 -14.71 8.30 -16.47
C LEU A 116 -15.83 8.66 -17.47
N PRO A 117 -17.12 8.70 -17.09
CA PRO A 117 -18.19 9.10 -18.01
C PRO A 117 -18.04 10.54 -18.51
N LEU A 118 -17.63 11.46 -17.63
CA LEU A 118 -17.43 12.87 -17.96
C LEU A 118 -16.23 13.06 -18.89
N LEU A 119 -15.13 12.34 -18.66
CA LEU A 119 -14.02 12.29 -19.62
C LEU A 119 -14.59 11.89 -20.98
N GLY A 120 -15.31 10.77 -21.04
CA GLY A 120 -15.90 10.15 -22.22
C GLY A 120 -16.96 10.93 -23.01
N ASN A 121 -17.55 12.01 -22.48
CA ASN A 121 -18.78 12.59 -23.02
C ASN A 121 -18.62 13.42 -24.31
N GLY A 122 -17.38 13.69 -24.74
CA GLY A 122 -17.08 14.46 -25.95
C GLY A 122 -17.15 15.98 -25.77
N THR A 123 -17.57 16.49 -24.61
CA THR A 123 -17.58 17.91 -24.28
C THR A 123 -16.17 18.36 -23.86
N PRO A 124 -15.59 19.41 -24.47
CA PRO A 124 -14.30 19.97 -24.06
C PRO A 124 -14.31 20.43 -22.61
N SER A 125 -13.14 20.40 -21.96
CA SER A 125 -13.00 20.72 -20.52
C SER A 125 -13.63 22.05 -20.13
N GLY A 126 -13.41 23.12 -20.92
CA GLY A 126 -13.91 24.46 -20.61
C GLY A 126 -15.41 24.68 -20.84
N GLU A 127 -16.07 23.74 -21.52
CA GLU A 127 -17.52 23.80 -21.84
C GLU A 127 -18.34 22.85 -20.96
N ASP A 128 -17.69 21.95 -20.24
CA ASP A 128 -18.34 21.00 -19.35
C ASP A 128 -18.43 21.57 -17.92
N THR A 129 -19.63 22.00 -17.54
CA THR A 129 -19.90 22.57 -16.22
C THR A 129 -19.70 21.57 -15.10
N ASP A 130 -20.01 20.29 -15.35
CA ASP A 130 -19.88 19.24 -14.34
C ASP A 130 -18.39 18.93 -14.12
N TRP A 131 -17.59 18.92 -15.19
CA TRP A 131 -16.14 18.76 -15.09
C TRP A 131 -15.46 19.94 -14.40
N THR A 132 -15.79 21.17 -14.80
CA THR A 132 -15.17 22.38 -14.22
C THR A 132 -15.49 22.54 -12.73
N ALA A 133 -16.66 22.09 -12.28
CA ALA A 133 -17.04 22.10 -10.87
C ALA A 133 -16.17 21.20 -9.99
N LEU A 134 -15.50 20.18 -10.56
CA LEU A 134 -14.61 19.29 -9.82
C LEU A 134 -13.27 19.94 -9.45
N ALA A 135 -12.92 21.07 -10.08
CA ALA A 135 -11.65 21.77 -9.87
C ALA A 135 -10.39 20.89 -10.04
N VAL A 136 -10.47 19.89 -10.92
CA VAL A 136 -9.36 18.99 -11.28
C VAL A 136 -8.70 19.39 -12.61
N ALA A 137 -7.62 18.71 -12.97
CA ALA A 137 -6.94 18.86 -14.27
C ALA A 137 -7.90 18.72 -15.46
N SER A 138 -7.52 19.27 -16.61
CA SER A 138 -8.32 19.24 -17.82
C SER A 138 -8.47 17.81 -18.37
N LYS A 139 -9.57 17.53 -19.08
CA LYS A 139 -9.77 16.23 -19.76
C LYS A 139 -8.64 15.91 -20.73
N GLU A 140 -8.04 16.91 -21.37
CA GLU A 140 -6.89 16.77 -22.25
C GLU A 140 -5.64 16.32 -21.48
N GLU A 141 -5.42 16.84 -20.27
CA GLU A 141 -4.33 16.40 -19.38
C GLU A 141 -4.53 14.95 -18.96
N TRP A 142 -5.76 14.58 -18.55
CA TRP A 142 -6.13 13.21 -18.19
C TRP A 142 -5.90 12.19 -19.31
N ARG A 143 -6.19 12.59 -20.56
CA ARG A 143 -6.10 11.71 -21.73
C ARG A 143 -4.75 11.75 -22.45
N CYS A 144 -3.86 12.66 -22.07
CA CYS A 144 -2.63 12.83 -22.82
C CYS A 144 -1.74 11.57 -22.70
N PRO A 145 -0.93 11.26 -23.74
CA PRO A 145 -0.11 10.05 -23.78
C PRO A 145 0.77 9.85 -22.54
N ARG A 146 1.35 10.93 -22.02
CA ARG A 146 2.24 10.88 -20.86
C ARG A 146 1.50 10.52 -19.58
N ASN A 147 0.30 11.05 -19.38
CA ASN A 147 -0.52 10.73 -18.23
C ASN A 147 -0.99 9.26 -18.27
N VAL A 148 -1.46 8.80 -19.44
CA VAL A 148 -1.87 7.40 -19.63
C VAL A 148 -0.71 6.44 -19.40
N ALA A 149 0.49 6.74 -19.91
CA ALA A 149 1.69 5.96 -19.63
C ALA A 149 2.04 5.96 -18.12
N GLY A 150 1.89 7.10 -17.45
CA GLY A 150 2.09 7.23 -16.01
C GLY A 150 1.15 6.33 -15.22
N TYR A 151 -0.15 6.39 -15.49
CA TYR A 151 -1.13 5.49 -14.86
C TYR A 151 -0.88 4.01 -15.18
N ALA A 152 -0.41 3.69 -16.39
CA ALA A 152 -0.02 2.31 -16.71
C ALA A 152 1.14 1.83 -15.82
N ARG A 153 2.15 2.68 -15.59
CA ARG A 153 3.28 2.38 -14.68
C ARG A 153 2.82 2.26 -13.23
N VAL A 154 1.87 3.10 -12.82
CA VAL A 154 1.24 3.06 -11.51
C VAL A 154 0.53 1.71 -11.31
N ALA A 155 -0.30 1.26 -12.26
CA ALA A 155 -0.94 -0.05 -12.17
C ALA A 155 0.10 -1.21 -12.18
N VAL A 156 1.16 -1.12 -12.99
CA VAL A 156 2.25 -2.12 -12.99
C VAL A 156 2.94 -2.21 -11.63
N ASP A 157 3.17 -1.09 -10.95
CA ASP A 157 3.81 -1.09 -9.62
C ASP A 157 2.87 -1.57 -8.50
N ILE A 158 1.54 -1.52 -8.68
CA ILE A 158 0.62 -2.23 -7.77
C ILE A 158 0.77 -3.75 -7.96
N LEU A 159 0.75 -4.22 -9.21
CA LEU A 159 0.79 -5.65 -9.55
C LEU A 159 2.18 -6.30 -9.39
N ALA A 160 3.23 -5.51 -9.57
CA ALA A 160 4.62 -5.92 -9.49
C ALA A 160 5.47 -4.82 -8.83
N PRO A 161 5.33 -4.64 -7.49
CA PRO A 161 5.98 -3.56 -6.76
C PRO A 161 7.48 -3.46 -6.99
N GLY A 162 7.95 -2.23 -7.23
CA GLY A 162 9.37 -1.94 -7.40
C GLY A 162 9.97 -2.34 -8.76
N THR A 163 9.16 -2.82 -9.71
CA THR A 163 9.64 -3.16 -11.07
C THR A 163 9.62 -1.99 -12.05
N THR A 164 9.07 -0.84 -11.64
CA THR A 164 8.86 0.34 -12.51
C THR A 164 9.39 1.62 -11.86
N ASP A 165 9.86 2.54 -12.70
CA ASP A 165 10.38 3.85 -12.33
C ASP A 165 9.47 5.01 -12.80
N GLY A 166 9.79 6.24 -12.38
CA GLY A 166 9.11 7.44 -12.89
C GLY A 166 7.63 7.52 -12.54
N ILE A 167 7.28 7.12 -11.31
CA ILE A 167 5.98 7.28 -10.66
C ILE A 167 6.21 7.83 -9.25
N PRO A 168 5.24 8.56 -8.67
CA PRO A 168 5.31 8.97 -7.27
C PRO A 168 5.48 7.78 -6.33
N ALA A 169 6.21 7.97 -5.23
CA ALA A 169 6.26 6.95 -4.21
C ALA A 169 4.93 6.85 -3.46
N ARG A 170 4.56 5.63 -3.08
CA ARG A 170 3.30 5.34 -2.40
C ARG A 170 3.36 4.03 -1.62
N LEU A 171 2.37 3.82 -0.77
CA LEU A 171 2.06 2.53 -0.16
C LEU A 171 1.04 1.80 -1.03
N SER A 172 1.08 0.47 -1.02
CA SER A 172 0.00 -0.33 -1.61
C SER A 172 -1.28 -0.18 -0.80
N THR A 173 -2.45 -0.33 -1.42
CA THR A 173 -3.75 -0.32 -0.74
C THR A 173 -3.78 -1.27 0.46
N ALA A 174 -3.24 -2.49 0.30
CA ALA A 174 -3.10 -3.44 1.40
C ALA A 174 -2.24 -2.94 2.57
N ASP A 175 -1.19 -2.16 2.31
CA ASP A 175 -0.36 -1.57 3.39
C ASP A 175 -1.14 -0.44 4.09
N GLN A 176 -2.00 0.30 3.37
CA GLN A 176 -2.81 1.38 3.94
C GLN A 176 -3.96 0.87 4.81
N GLU A 177 -4.67 -0.16 4.35
CA GLU A 177 -5.69 -0.84 5.14
C GLU A 177 -5.08 -1.48 6.38
N GLU A 178 -3.91 -2.10 6.25
CA GLU A 178 -3.18 -2.68 7.37
C GLU A 178 -2.79 -1.59 8.39
N ILE A 179 -2.45 -0.37 7.96
CA ILE A 179 -2.26 0.78 8.87
C ILE A 179 -3.56 1.09 9.63
N GLN A 180 -4.70 1.20 8.93
CA GLN A 180 -6.00 1.53 9.54
C GLN A 180 -6.43 0.47 10.56
N ASP A 181 -6.33 -0.82 10.21
CA ASP A 181 -6.70 -1.93 11.09
C ASP A 181 -5.83 -2.00 12.35
N LEU A 182 -4.52 -1.80 12.19
CA LEU A 182 -3.59 -1.78 13.32
C LEU A 182 -3.80 -0.55 14.21
N ALA A 183 -4.04 0.62 13.63
CA ALA A 183 -4.36 1.83 14.40
C ALA A 183 -5.66 1.64 15.20
N ALA A 184 -6.71 1.12 14.57
CA ALA A 184 -7.98 0.80 15.21
C ALA A 184 -7.81 -0.22 16.36
N LEU A 185 -7.02 -1.27 16.15
CA LEU A 185 -6.65 -2.24 17.18
C LEU A 185 -5.95 -1.55 18.36
N LEU A 186 -4.94 -0.71 18.10
CA LEU A 186 -4.17 -0.02 19.14
C LEU A 186 -5.02 0.99 19.94
N HIS A 187 -6.08 1.55 19.33
CA HIS A 187 -7.09 2.35 20.03
C HIS A 187 -8.10 1.52 20.83
N GLY A 188 -8.02 0.19 20.78
CA GLY A 188 -8.96 -0.70 21.48
C GLY A 188 -10.27 -0.95 20.74
N CYS A 189 -10.35 -0.54 19.48
CA CYS A 189 -11.54 -0.62 18.63
C CYS A 189 -11.22 -1.41 17.34
N PRO A 190 -10.84 -2.70 17.41
CA PRO A 190 -10.46 -3.46 16.22
C PRO A 190 -11.63 -3.52 15.22
N THR A 191 -11.32 -3.34 13.94
CA THR A 191 -12.27 -3.44 12.83
C THR A 191 -13.02 -4.78 12.88
N PRO A 192 -14.33 -4.82 12.56
CA PRO A 192 -15.08 -6.07 12.49
C PRO A 192 -14.38 -7.11 11.61
N GLY A 193 -14.18 -8.33 12.14
CA GLY A 193 -13.47 -9.41 11.44
C GLY A 193 -11.98 -9.51 11.74
N VAL A 194 -11.35 -8.45 12.29
CA VAL A 194 -9.94 -8.47 12.70
C VAL A 194 -9.77 -9.23 14.02
N SER A 195 -9.03 -10.33 13.98
CA SER A 195 -8.68 -11.09 15.18
C SER A 195 -7.43 -10.52 15.83
N VAL A 196 -7.57 -9.95 17.04
CA VAL A 196 -6.45 -9.43 17.83
C VAL A 196 -5.38 -10.50 18.07
N SER A 197 -5.80 -11.71 18.46
CA SER A 197 -4.84 -12.80 18.72
C SER A 197 -4.08 -13.19 17.47
N TRP A 198 -4.78 -13.33 16.34
CA TRP A 198 -4.13 -13.65 15.07
C TRP A 198 -3.17 -12.55 14.63
N THR A 199 -3.57 -11.27 14.75
CA THR A 199 -2.77 -10.11 14.34
C THR A 199 -1.45 -10.05 15.11
N LEU A 200 -1.50 -10.15 16.45
CA LEU A 200 -0.29 -10.15 17.27
C LEU A 200 0.63 -11.34 16.94
N SER A 201 0.07 -12.54 16.79
CA SER A 201 0.84 -13.73 16.39
C SER A 201 1.44 -13.59 14.99
N HIS A 202 0.68 -13.05 14.03
CA HIS A 202 1.10 -12.80 12.66
C HIS A 202 2.34 -11.91 12.64
N TYR A 203 2.32 -10.79 13.36
CA TYR A 203 3.45 -9.86 13.42
C TYR A 203 4.66 -10.41 14.16
N GLY A 204 4.45 -11.22 15.20
CA GLY A 204 5.55 -11.95 15.86
C GLY A 204 6.25 -12.91 14.90
N ALA A 205 5.48 -13.69 14.15
CA ALA A 205 5.99 -14.63 13.15
C ALA A 205 6.65 -13.93 11.96
N ALA A 206 6.05 -12.86 11.44
CA ALA A 206 6.60 -12.07 10.35
C ALA A 206 7.97 -11.48 10.73
N LEU A 207 8.08 -10.90 11.94
CA LEU A 207 9.36 -10.38 12.43
C LEU A 207 10.42 -11.47 12.57
N ALA A 208 10.05 -12.66 13.04
CA ALA A 208 10.98 -13.80 13.13
C ALA A 208 11.44 -14.31 11.75
N ALA A 209 10.59 -14.19 10.72
CA ALA A 209 10.87 -14.63 9.36
C ALA A 209 11.64 -13.60 8.52
N ALA A 210 11.62 -12.32 8.91
CA ALA A 210 12.16 -11.19 8.16
C ALA A 210 13.64 -11.37 7.78
N ARG A 211 13.91 -11.34 6.47
CA ARG A 211 15.27 -11.58 5.93
C ARG A 211 16.00 -10.28 5.64
N ALA A 212 15.31 -9.29 5.11
CA ALA A 212 15.91 -8.00 4.80
C ALA A 212 15.98 -7.11 6.04
N ASP A 213 17.07 -6.35 6.19
CA ASP A 213 17.26 -5.46 7.34
C ASP A 213 16.21 -4.34 7.37
N ALA A 214 15.84 -3.81 6.20
CA ALA A 214 14.82 -2.76 6.10
C ALA A 214 13.42 -3.27 6.47
N GLU A 215 13.06 -4.46 5.99
CA GLU A 215 11.82 -5.14 6.37
C GLU A 215 11.77 -5.38 7.89
N ARG A 216 12.86 -5.89 8.45
CA ARG A 216 13.00 -6.12 9.90
C ARG A 216 12.87 -4.82 10.70
N ALA A 217 13.47 -3.72 10.23
CA ALA A 217 13.37 -2.42 10.90
C ALA A 217 11.91 -1.96 10.99
N GLY A 218 11.16 -2.03 9.88
CA GLY A 218 9.73 -1.70 9.86
C GLY A 218 8.90 -2.59 10.79
N LEU A 219 9.13 -3.90 10.75
CA LEU A 219 8.44 -4.86 11.62
C LEU A 219 8.76 -4.65 13.12
N VAL A 220 9.99 -4.25 13.47
CA VAL A 220 10.32 -3.89 14.86
C VAL A 220 9.54 -2.67 15.32
N VAL A 221 9.39 -1.65 14.47
CA VAL A 221 8.58 -0.46 14.80
C VAL A 221 7.12 -0.86 15.04
N ILE A 222 6.54 -1.66 14.14
CA ILE A 222 5.15 -2.14 14.28
C ILE A 222 4.96 -2.99 15.54
N VAL A 223 5.81 -3.99 15.76
CA VAL A 223 5.76 -4.86 16.94
C VAL A 223 5.98 -4.07 18.24
N SER A 224 6.76 -2.99 18.19
CA SER A 224 6.93 -2.11 19.34
C SER A 224 5.66 -1.36 19.69
N ALA A 225 4.88 -0.88 18.71
CA ALA A 225 3.56 -0.32 18.95
C ALA A 225 2.59 -1.37 19.50
N LEU A 226 2.55 -2.57 18.90
CA LEU A 226 1.72 -3.69 19.37
C LEU A 226 2.04 -4.13 20.79
N SER A 227 3.28 -3.94 21.24
CA SER A 227 3.66 -4.22 22.62
C SER A 227 2.97 -3.31 23.64
N TRP A 228 2.55 -2.10 23.27
CA TRP A 228 1.78 -1.22 24.14
C TRP A 228 0.40 -1.79 24.41
N TYR A 229 -0.29 -2.24 23.37
CA TYR A 229 -1.59 -2.88 23.48
C TYR A 229 -1.51 -4.19 24.29
N ALA A 230 -0.55 -5.05 23.96
CA ALA A 230 -0.34 -6.32 24.67
C ALA A 230 -0.02 -6.11 26.17
N ALA A 231 0.69 -5.02 26.50
CA ALA A 231 0.97 -4.66 27.88
C ALA A 231 -0.26 -4.14 28.65
N GLY A 232 -1.29 -3.67 27.96
CA GLY A 232 -2.51 -3.13 28.56
C GLY A 232 -3.45 -4.16 29.21
N GLY A 233 -3.17 -5.46 29.11
CA GLY A 233 -3.96 -6.51 29.76
C GLY A 233 -5.24 -6.93 29.04
N LEU A 234 -5.42 -6.48 27.79
CA LEU A 234 -6.59 -6.80 26.97
C LEU A 234 -6.48 -8.15 26.24
N VAL A 235 -5.28 -8.74 26.21
CA VAL A 235 -5.05 -10.05 25.58
C VAL A 235 -5.57 -11.13 26.52
N THR A 236 -6.33 -12.09 25.99
CA THR A 236 -7.00 -13.14 26.79
C THR A 236 -6.22 -14.45 26.88
N SER A 237 -5.15 -14.60 26.09
CA SER A 237 -4.32 -15.81 26.08
C SER A 237 -2.83 -15.45 25.97
N PRO A 238 -1.93 -16.30 26.49
CA PRO A 238 -0.50 -16.01 26.47
C PRO A 238 0.15 -16.13 25.09
N GLY A 239 -0.39 -16.96 24.20
CA GLY A 239 0.22 -17.32 22.91
C GLY A 239 0.63 -16.12 22.06
N PRO A 240 -0.26 -15.15 21.80
CA PRO A 240 0.08 -13.99 20.99
C PRO A 240 1.19 -13.12 21.59
N ILE A 241 1.27 -13.03 22.93
CA ILE A 241 2.38 -12.32 23.60
C ILE A 241 3.69 -13.11 23.45
N ASP A 242 3.63 -14.44 23.58
CA ASP A 242 4.79 -15.32 23.43
C ASP A 242 5.36 -15.25 22.00
N ASP A 243 4.51 -15.13 20.98
CA ASP A 243 4.91 -14.98 19.57
C ASP A 243 5.62 -13.64 19.31
N LEU A 244 5.11 -12.53 19.86
CA LEU A 244 5.78 -11.22 19.77
C LEU A 244 7.14 -11.23 20.48
N ILE A 245 7.22 -11.89 21.66
CA ILE A 245 8.47 -12.08 22.39
C ILE A 245 9.49 -12.86 21.55
N ALA A 246 9.05 -13.94 20.88
CA ALA A 246 9.90 -14.74 20.01
C ALA A 246 10.43 -13.92 18.81
N GLY A 247 9.55 -13.14 18.17
CA GLY A 247 9.92 -12.22 17.09
C GLY A 247 11.00 -11.23 17.50
N LEU A 248 10.79 -10.49 18.60
CA LEU A 248 11.75 -9.49 19.08
C LEU A 248 13.08 -10.11 19.55
N ALA A 249 13.04 -11.29 20.14
CA ALA A 249 14.26 -11.99 20.57
C ALA A 249 15.16 -12.36 19.38
N SER A 250 14.59 -12.63 18.20
CA SER A 250 15.36 -12.93 16.99
C SER A 250 16.24 -11.75 16.53
N VAL A 251 15.76 -10.51 16.71
CA VAL A 251 16.47 -9.28 16.32
C VAL A 251 17.72 -9.06 17.17
N ARG A 252 17.62 -9.32 18.49
CA ARG A 252 18.73 -9.13 19.43
C ARG A 252 19.91 -10.03 19.13
N ALA A 253 19.67 -11.24 18.62
CA ALA A 253 20.74 -12.16 18.25
C ALA A 253 21.65 -11.58 17.15
N ALA A 254 21.08 -10.79 16.23
CA ALA A 254 21.78 -10.21 15.09
C ALA A 254 22.63 -8.96 15.42
N ALA A 255 22.34 -8.25 16.51
CA ALA A 255 22.82 -6.88 16.73
C ALA A 255 23.92 -6.71 17.82
N ARG A 256 24.50 -7.80 18.33
CA ARG A 256 25.38 -7.77 19.53
C ARG A 256 26.65 -6.91 19.43
N GLU A 257 27.02 -6.43 18.25
CA GLU A 257 28.31 -5.74 18.01
C GLU A 257 28.17 -4.41 17.25
N ALA A 258 26.96 -3.94 16.97
CA ALA A 258 26.76 -2.75 16.15
C ALA A 258 27.17 -1.46 16.89
N ARG A 259 27.94 -0.60 16.21
CA ARG A 259 28.17 0.81 16.55
C ARG A 259 27.61 1.68 15.42
N CYS A 260 27.03 2.83 15.75
CA CYS A 260 26.51 3.77 14.74
C CYS A 260 27.11 5.16 14.90
N ALA A 261 27.09 5.93 13.81
CA ALA A 261 27.64 7.29 13.76
C ALA A 261 26.60 8.38 14.09
N HIS A 262 25.33 8.01 14.26
CA HIS A 262 24.21 8.96 14.39
C HIS A 262 24.20 9.74 15.72
N GLY A 263 24.99 9.34 16.73
CA GLY A 263 25.00 10.00 18.04
C GLY A 263 23.71 9.78 18.85
N GLU A 264 23.61 10.35 20.04
CA GLU A 264 22.49 10.09 20.97
C GLU A 264 21.13 10.65 20.47
N LEU A 265 21.15 11.74 19.69
CA LEU A 265 19.96 12.42 19.21
C LEU A 265 19.69 12.20 17.70
N GLY A 266 20.54 11.43 17.01
CA GLY A 266 20.37 11.20 15.57
C GLY A 266 19.42 10.04 15.23
N HIS A 267 19.00 9.25 16.22
CA HIS A 267 18.00 8.21 16.02
C HIS A 267 16.58 8.77 16.14
N PRO A 268 15.60 8.14 15.44
CA PRO A 268 14.20 8.51 15.59
C PRO A 268 13.71 8.29 17.03
N VAL A 269 12.73 9.09 17.44
CA VAL A 269 11.96 8.89 18.66
C VAL A 269 10.55 8.47 18.25
N LEU A 270 10.06 7.35 18.77
CA LEU A 270 8.67 6.96 18.53
C LEU A 270 7.74 7.93 19.25
N GLY A 271 6.76 8.46 18.52
CA GLY A 271 5.68 9.25 19.11
C GLY A 271 4.77 8.40 19.99
N ASN A 272 3.80 9.06 20.63
CA ASN A 272 2.76 8.38 21.41
C ASN A 272 1.49 8.09 20.59
N ASP A 273 1.43 8.57 19.35
CA ASP A 273 0.32 8.32 18.44
C ASP A 273 0.51 6.96 17.75
N PRO A 274 -0.38 5.98 17.99
CA PRO A 274 -0.32 4.68 17.33
C PRO A 274 -0.28 4.76 15.80
N GLU A 275 -1.07 5.65 15.20
CA GLU A 275 -1.20 5.74 13.75
C GLU A 275 0.10 6.20 13.10
N ASP A 276 0.76 7.21 13.68
CA ASP A 276 2.08 7.69 13.23
C ASP A 276 3.14 6.59 13.29
N VAL A 277 3.16 5.82 14.39
CA VAL A 277 4.17 4.76 14.58
C VAL A 277 3.94 3.60 13.62
N ILE A 278 2.69 3.17 13.45
CA ILE A 278 2.34 2.11 12.49
C ILE A 278 2.64 2.57 11.06
N THR A 279 2.27 3.79 10.70
CA THR A 279 2.58 4.38 9.39
C THR A 279 4.08 4.40 9.12
N ALA A 280 4.88 4.82 10.10
CA ALA A 280 6.34 4.81 9.99
C ALA A 280 6.86 3.38 9.78
N GLY A 281 6.41 2.42 10.61
CA GLY A 281 6.82 1.02 10.47
C GLY A 281 6.45 0.42 9.12
N MET A 282 5.26 0.72 8.61
CA MET A 282 4.80 0.19 7.34
C MET A 282 5.57 0.78 6.15
N ARG A 283 5.87 2.09 6.18
CA ARG A 283 6.76 2.73 5.20
C ARG A 283 8.13 2.09 5.14
N LEU A 284 8.70 1.70 6.28
CA LEU A 284 10.03 1.10 6.32
C LEU A 284 10.06 -0.32 5.72
N LYS A 285 8.96 -1.08 5.84
CA LYS A 285 8.83 -2.48 5.40
C LYS A 285 9.00 -2.60 3.87
N SER A 286 8.37 -1.72 3.09
CA SER A 286 8.35 -1.80 1.63
C SER A 286 9.32 -0.82 0.92
N PRO A 287 9.89 -1.17 -0.25
CA PRO A 287 10.69 -0.23 -1.04
C PRO A 287 9.93 1.06 -1.43
N GLY A 288 8.66 0.94 -1.82
CA GLY A 288 7.80 2.08 -2.14
C GLY A 288 7.59 3.00 -0.94
N GLY A 289 7.26 2.41 0.22
CA GLY A 289 7.12 3.15 1.47
C GLY A 289 8.38 3.90 1.90
N ARG A 290 9.57 3.33 1.67
CA ARG A 290 10.84 4.00 2.00
C ARG A 290 11.12 5.21 1.11
N ARG A 291 10.77 5.14 -0.17
CA ARG A 291 10.83 6.32 -1.05
C ARG A 291 9.84 7.38 -0.58
N LEU A 292 8.61 6.97 -0.24
CA LEU A 292 7.57 7.87 0.27
C LEU A 292 8.01 8.56 1.57
N HIS A 293 8.70 7.85 2.46
CA HIS A 293 9.27 8.41 3.68
C HIS A 293 10.24 9.56 3.38
N GLU A 294 11.20 9.35 2.47
CA GLU A 294 12.16 10.39 2.11
C GLU A 294 11.54 11.54 1.34
N GLU A 295 10.58 11.28 0.44
CA GLU A 295 9.84 12.33 -0.28
C GLU A 295 9.05 13.21 0.69
N ARG A 296 8.29 12.60 1.62
CA ARG A 296 7.54 13.37 2.65
C ARG A 296 8.48 14.13 3.58
N ARG A 297 9.58 13.52 4.01
CA ARG A 297 10.60 14.18 4.82
C ARG A 297 11.23 15.37 4.10
N ALA A 298 11.55 15.23 2.82
CA ALA A 298 12.11 16.31 2.01
C ALA A 298 11.11 17.46 1.84
N ALA A 299 9.83 17.14 1.65
CA ALA A 299 8.76 18.14 1.53
C ALA A 299 8.47 18.86 2.86
N SER A 300 8.43 18.13 3.98
CA SER A 300 8.13 18.72 5.30
C SER A 300 9.34 19.39 5.95
N GLY A 301 10.56 18.99 5.58
CA GLY A 301 11.80 19.40 6.26
C GLY A 301 11.94 18.83 7.67
N THR A 302 11.09 17.88 8.06
CA THR A 302 11.01 17.33 9.42
C THR A 302 11.11 15.81 9.44
N GLY A 303 11.50 15.25 10.58
CA GLY A 303 11.63 13.80 10.78
C GLY A 303 13.04 13.26 10.54
N ALA A 304 13.30 12.08 11.10
CA ALA A 304 14.59 11.40 10.99
C ALA A 304 14.80 10.84 9.57
N PRO A 305 16.04 10.91 9.04
CA PRO A 305 16.36 10.33 7.74
C PRO A 305 16.24 8.80 7.77
N LEU A 306 16.04 8.19 6.60
CA LEU A 306 15.81 6.76 6.45
C LEU A 306 16.97 5.94 7.03
N ASP A 307 18.22 6.38 6.85
CA ASP A 307 19.39 5.68 7.38
C ASP A 307 19.40 5.59 8.92
N ALA A 308 18.81 6.58 9.60
CA ALA A 308 18.63 6.56 11.06
C ALA A 308 17.54 5.56 11.48
N TRP A 309 16.43 5.47 10.74
CA TRP A 309 15.38 4.47 10.98
C TRP A 309 15.85 3.03 10.72
N LEU A 310 16.74 2.86 9.73
CA LEU A 310 17.32 1.57 9.37
C LEU A 310 18.57 1.22 10.19
N CYS A 311 18.97 2.09 11.12
CA CYS A 311 20.18 1.89 11.90
C CYS A 311 20.07 0.63 12.79
N PRO A 312 21.01 -0.35 12.68
CA PRO A 312 20.94 -1.57 13.47
C PRO A 312 20.98 -1.34 14.99
N VAL A 313 21.65 -0.27 15.44
CA VAL A 313 21.70 0.09 16.87
C VAL A 313 20.34 0.56 17.36
N PHE A 314 19.67 1.42 16.59
CA PHE A 314 18.32 1.89 16.89
C PHE A 314 17.33 0.72 16.94
N VAL A 315 17.31 -0.09 15.88
CA VAL A 315 16.40 -1.25 15.75
C VAL A 315 16.61 -2.23 16.90
N ALA A 316 17.85 -2.51 17.29
CA ALA A 316 18.15 -3.42 18.40
C ALA A 316 17.83 -2.83 19.78
N GLY A 317 17.97 -1.51 19.95
CA GLY A 317 17.58 -0.80 21.17
C GLY A 317 16.07 -0.85 21.36
N LEU A 318 15.34 -0.48 20.32
CA LEU A 318 13.87 -0.50 20.30
C LEU A 318 13.34 -1.93 20.53
N ALA A 319 13.92 -2.92 19.86
CA ALA A 319 13.51 -4.32 20.05
C ALA A 319 13.73 -4.80 21.49
N ARG A 320 14.80 -4.35 22.17
CA ARG A 320 15.08 -4.70 23.56
C ARG A 320 14.07 -4.10 24.53
N GLU A 321 13.77 -2.82 24.37
CA GLU A 321 12.79 -2.13 25.20
C GLU A 321 11.41 -2.80 25.10
N SER A 322 10.96 -3.05 23.87
CA SER A 322 9.68 -3.74 23.61
C SER A 322 9.67 -5.17 24.16
N LEU A 323 10.80 -5.89 24.07
CA LEU A 323 10.93 -7.24 24.63
C LEU A 323 10.81 -7.23 26.16
N ASP A 324 11.44 -6.28 26.84
CA ASP A 324 11.37 -6.15 28.30
C ASP A 324 9.94 -5.78 28.75
N ARG A 325 9.27 -4.88 28.01
CA ARG A 325 7.85 -4.55 28.21
C ARG A 325 6.95 -5.78 28.11
N LEU A 326 7.07 -6.56 27.04
CA LEU A 326 6.24 -7.75 26.83
C LEU A 326 6.50 -8.84 27.87
N ARG A 327 7.76 -9.06 28.27
CA ARG A 327 8.08 -10.04 29.32
C ARG A 327 7.48 -9.66 30.66
N ALA A 328 7.53 -8.38 31.02
CA ALA A 328 6.88 -7.88 32.23
C ALA A 328 5.36 -8.08 32.15
N ALA A 329 4.73 -7.69 31.03
CA ALA A 329 3.30 -7.88 30.80
C ALA A 329 2.88 -9.35 30.87
N ARG A 330 3.62 -10.24 30.20
CA ARG A 330 3.39 -11.68 30.20
C ARG A 330 3.45 -12.27 31.61
N ALA A 331 4.45 -11.87 32.39
CA ALA A 331 4.64 -12.31 33.77
C ALA A 331 3.47 -11.88 34.67
N LEU A 332 2.99 -10.64 34.49
CA LEU A 332 1.87 -10.08 35.25
C LEU A 332 0.53 -10.74 34.88
N GLN A 333 0.26 -10.96 33.59
CA GLN A 333 -1.04 -11.44 33.11
C GLN A 333 -1.17 -12.97 33.18
N PHE A 334 -0.10 -13.71 32.91
CA PHE A 334 -0.14 -15.16 32.67
C PHE A 334 0.99 -15.95 33.35
N GLY A 335 1.78 -15.29 34.20
CA GLY A 335 2.99 -15.86 34.81
C GLY A 335 4.20 -15.86 33.87
N PRO A 336 5.41 -16.18 34.38
CA PRO A 336 6.64 -16.10 33.59
C PRO A 336 6.65 -17.15 32.47
N LEU A 337 7.32 -16.81 31.36
CA LEU A 337 7.68 -17.78 30.33
C LEU A 337 8.46 -18.94 30.97
N ARG A 338 7.96 -20.16 30.81
CA ARG A 338 8.70 -21.34 31.25
C ARG A 338 9.94 -21.47 30.38
N ALA A 339 11.12 -21.48 30.98
CA ALA A 339 12.34 -21.84 30.28
C ALA A 339 12.16 -23.27 29.72
N GLY A 340 12.05 -23.38 28.39
CA GLY A 340 11.99 -24.68 27.72
C GLY A 340 13.26 -25.48 28.00
N ARG A 341 13.07 -26.77 28.30
CA ARG A 341 14.14 -27.79 28.34
C ARG A 341 14.65 -28.08 26.94
#